data_AF-A0A2C9K306-F1
#
_entry.id   AF-A0A2C9K306-F1
#
_cell.length_a   1.000
_cell.length_b   1.000
_cell.length_c   1.000
_cell.angle_alpha   90.00
_cell.angle_beta   90.00
_cell.angle_gamma   90.00
#
_symmetry.space_group_name_H-M   'P 1'
#
loop_
_entity.id
_entity.type
_entity.pdbx_description
1 polymer ?
#
loop_
_entity_poly.entity_id
_entity_poly.type
_entity_poly.pdbx_seq_one_letter_code
_entity_poly.pdbx_strand_id
1 'polypeptide(L)'
;MSNLLPKATILPKEIEVFGVGRMSQSPVSRPSSATPNGHLPMTKIAGVPCPATPTRYTAPVHIDVGGSIYTSSLETLTRFPESKLARMFNGSIPIVLDALKQHYFIDRDGKLFRYILNYLRTQRLVVPTEFDEFEQLYEEAR
;
A
#
# COMPACT_ATOMS: atom_id res chain seq x y z
N MET A 1 51.26 -2.66 14.66
CA MET A 1 50.78 -1.40 14.06
C MET A 1 49.27 -1.52 13.89
N SER A 2 48.58 -1.17 14.96
CA SER A 2 47.12 -1.08 15.06
C SER A 2 46.66 0.23 14.42
N ASN A 3 45.81 0.17 13.40
CA ASN A 3 44.94 1.30 13.08
C ASN A 3 43.49 0.86 13.20
N LEU A 4 42.95 1.30 14.33
CA LEU A 4 41.59 1.22 14.80
C LEU A 4 40.87 2.50 14.33
N LEU A 5 39.55 2.36 14.10
CA LEU A 5 38.48 3.38 14.11
C LEU A 5 38.06 4.02 12.76
N PRO A 6 36.80 4.49 12.62
CA PRO A 6 35.57 4.08 13.31
C PRO A 6 34.39 3.77 12.37
N LYS A 7 33.44 2.97 12.88
CA LYS A 7 32.07 2.84 12.36
C LYS A 7 31.37 4.21 12.41
N ALA A 8 30.91 4.70 11.25
CA ALA A 8 30.00 5.83 11.19
C ALA A 8 28.55 5.34 11.36
N THR A 9 28.03 5.49 12.57
CA THR A 9 26.60 5.44 12.87
C THR A 9 25.98 6.76 12.42
N ILE A 10 25.04 6.74 11.47
CA ILE A 10 24.22 7.90 11.13
C ILE A 10 22.89 7.74 11.86
N LEU A 11 22.68 8.58 12.88
CA LEU A 11 21.39 8.78 13.53
C LEU A 11 20.56 9.80 12.73
N PRO A 12 19.22 9.67 12.70
CA PRO A 12 18.34 10.61 12.01
C PRO A 12 18.36 11.98 12.72
N LYS A 13 18.50 13.05 11.93
CA LYS A 13 18.34 14.43 12.40
C LYS A 13 16.86 14.79 12.49
N GLU A 14 16.50 15.17 13.70
CA GLU A 14 15.27 15.82 14.15
C GLU A 14 15.01 17.11 13.35
N ILE A 15 13.77 17.28 12.86
CA ILE A 15 13.30 18.55 12.29
C ILE A 15 12.41 19.20 13.33
N GLU A 16 12.90 20.29 13.91
CA GLU A 16 12.15 21.18 14.78
C GLU A 16 11.00 21.86 14.01
N VAL A 17 9.80 21.77 14.58
CA VAL A 17 8.61 22.51 14.13
C VAL A 17 8.50 23.77 14.98
N PHE A 18 8.57 24.94 14.34
CA PHE A 18 8.29 26.22 14.98
C PHE A 18 6.81 26.35 15.37
N GLY A 19 6.56 26.76 16.62
CA GLY A 19 5.31 27.41 17.05
C GLY A 19 5.11 28.74 16.29
N VAL A 20 3.97 29.42 16.32
CA VAL A 20 3.12 29.81 17.44
C VAL A 20 1.80 30.31 16.84
N GLY A 21 0.66 30.08 17.51
CA GLY A 21 -0.61 30.70 17.11
C GLY A 21 -1.75 30.38 18.07
N ARG A 22 -1.74 31.00 19.26
CA ARG A 22 -2.86 31.00 20.22
C ARG A 22 -4.05 31.76 19.63
N MET A 23 -5.25 31.19 19.76
CA MET A 23 -6.48 31.97 19.91
C MET A 23 -7.45 31.21 20.80
N SER A 24 -7.97 31.93 21.80
CA SER A 24 -8.88 31.47 22.85
C SER A 24 -10.29 31.19 22.33
N GLN A 25 -10.99 30.25 22.94
CA GLN A 25 -12.29 30.50 23.57
C GLN A 25 -12.74 29.31 24.47
N SER A 26 -13.42 29.68 25.54
CA SER A 26 -13.86 28.89 26.70
C SER A 26 -15.02 27.92 26.41
N PRO A 27 -15.38 27.04 27.36
CA PRO A 27 -16.23 25.88 27.13
C PRO A 27 -17.72 26.22 27.20
N VAL A 28 -18.53 25.63 26.31
CA VAL A 28 -19.98 25.59 26.47
C VAL A 28 -20.43 24.14 26.56
N SER A 29 -21.09 23.85 27.68
CA SER A 29 -21.61 22.56 28.11
C SER A 29 -22.64 22.01 27.14
N ARG A 30 -22.50 20.71 26.82
CA ARG A 30 -23.49 19.91 26.07
C ARG A 30 -24.76 19.72 26.91
N PRO A 31 -25.97 19.81 26.33
CA PRO A 31 -27.11 19.09 26.85
C PRO A 31 -27.08 17.63 26.34
N SER A 32 -27.15 16.71 27.28
CA SER A 32 -27.37 15.27 27.05
C SER A 32 -28.74 15.05 26.42
N SER A 33 -28.79 14.63 25.16
CA SER A 33 -29.97 13.99 24.58
C SER A 33 -29.73 12.47 24.57
N ALA A 34 -30.47 11.80 25.46
CA ALA A 34 -30.59 10.36 25.48
C ALA A 34 -31.25 9.89 24.17
N THR A 35 -30.57 9.02 23.43
CA THR A 35 -31.18 8.15 22.43
C THR A 35 -31.20 6.73 22.99
N PRO A 36 -32.38 6.11 23.18
CA PRO A 36 -32.48 4.70 23.53
C PRO A 36 -32.45 3.90 22.23
N ASN A 37 -31.27 3.69 21.66
CA ASN A 37 -31.12 2.66 20.63
C ASN A 37 -30.37 1.49 21.25
N GLY A 38 -31.14 0.55 21.76
CA GLY A 38 -30.67 -0.78 22.11
C GLY A 38 -30.07 -1.45 20.88
N HIS A 39 -28.78 -1.25 20.66
CA HIS A 39 -28.00 -2.12 19.81
C HIS A 39 -27.61 -3.31 20.69
N LEU A 40 -28.37 -4.40 20.58
CA LEU A 40 -27.92 -5.69 21.09
C LEU A 40 -26.54 -5.95 20.48
N PRO A 41 -25.52 -6.38 21.25
CA PRO A 41 -24.27 -6.81 20.67
C PRO A 41 -24.60 -7.99 19.78
N MET A 42 -24.50 -7.79 18.47
CA MET A 42 -24.71 -8.82 17.47
C MET A 42 -23.72 -9.94 17.77
N THR A 43 -24.19 -10.98 18.46
CA THR A 43 -23.42 -12.19 18.74
C THR A 43 -22.99 -12.73 17.40
N LYS A 44 -21.69 -12.59 17.07
CA LYS A 44 -21.10 -13.20 15.88
C LYS A 44 -21.47 -14.68 15.92
N ILE A 45 -22.33 -15.10 14.99
CA ILE A 45 -22.73 -16.50 14.85
C ILE A 45 -21.45 -17.25 14.47
N ALA A 46 -21.00 -18.13 15.36
CA ALA A 46 -19.81 -18.94 15.14
C ALA A 46 -19.95 -19.74 13.84
N GLY A 47 -18.96 -19.63 12.95
CA GLY A 47 -18.94 -20.34 11.67
C GLY A 47 -19.42 -19.55 10.44
N VAL A 48 -20.02 -18.36 10.60
CA VAL A 48 -20.35 -17.48 9.46
C VAL A 48 -19.18 -16.51 9.19
N PRO A 49 -18.61 -16.48 7.97
CA PRO A 49 -17.62 -15.48 7.62
C PRO A 49 -18.19 -14.07 7.80
N CYS A 50 -17.49 -13.22 8.55
CA CYS A 50 -17.83 -11.80 8.66
C CYS A 50 -17.07 -11.04 7.57
N PRO A 51 -17.74 -10.45 6.57
CA PRO A 51 -17.05 -9.63 5.58
C PRO A 51 -16.33 -8.46 6.27
N ALA A 52 -15.05 -8.28 5.95
CA ALA A 52 -14.32 -7.11 6.40
C ALA A 52 -14.77 -5.88 5.59
N THR A 53 -14.92 -4.74 6.26
CA THR A 53 -15.13 -3.47 5.56
C THR A 53 -13.84 -3.08 4.83
N PRO A 54 -13.83 -2.94 3.49
CA PRO A 54 -12.64 -2.53 2.77
C PRO A 54 -12.22 -1.10 3.17
N THR A 55 -10.93 -0.90 3.39
CA THR A 55 -10.35 0.43 3.52
C THR A 55 -9.76 0.85 2.18
N ARG A 56 -9.39 2.13 2.03
CA ARG A 56 -8.66 2.58 0.82
C ARG A 56 -7.41 1.73 0.52
N TYR A 57 -6.72 1.21 1.54
CA TYR A 57 -5.50 0.43 1.36
C TYR A 57 -5.72 -1.06 1.16
N THR A 58 -6.85 -1.59 1.61
CA THR A 58 -7.17 -3.02 1.59
C THR A 58 -8.25 -3.38 0.57
N ALA A 59 -8.89 -2.39 -0.04
CA ALA A 59 -9.82 -2.60 -1.13
C ALA A 59 -9.14 -3.24 -2.35
N PRO A 60 -9.85 -4.11 -3.09
CA PRO A 60 -9.34 -4.66 -4.34
C PRO A 60 -9.05 -3.56 -5.36
N VAL A 61 -7.90 -3.69 -6.03
CA VAL A 61 -7.46 -2.84 -7.14
C VAL A 61 -7.20 -3.76 -8.31
N HIS A 62 -7.92 -3.53 -9.42
CA HIS A 62 -7.78 -4.29 -10.65
C HIS A 62 -6.82 -3.61 -11.62
N ILE A 63 -5.92 -4.40 -12.21
CA ILE A 63 -4.83 -3.92 -13.05
C ILE A 63 -4.74 -4.83 -14.27
N ASP A 64 -4.76 -4.25 -15.47
CA ASP A 64 -4.46 -4.91 -16.73
C ASP A 64 -2.99 -4.61 -17.10
N VAL A 65 -2.15 -5.65 -17.09
CA VAL A 65 -0.72 -5.55 -17.40
C VAL A 65 -0.45 -6.29 -18.70
N GLY A 66 -0.34 -5.56 -19.82
CA GLY A 66 -0.12 -6.15 -21.14
C GLY A 66 -1.14 -7.22 -21.54
N GLY A 67 -2.40 -7.10 -21.10
CA GLY A 67 -3.48 -8.06 -21.31
C GLY A 67 -3.66 -9.10 -20.21
N SER A 68 -2.78 -9.14 -19.19
CA SER A 68 -2.92 -10.01 -18.02
C SER A 68 -3.62 -9.28 -16.88
N ILE A 69 -4.77 -9.79 -16.43
CA ILE A 69 -5.55 -9.16 -15.36
C ILE A 69 -5.07 -9.62 -13.99
N TYR A 70 -4.68 -8.65 -13.17
CA TYR A 70 -4.28 -8.82 -11.78
C TYR A 70 -5.24 -8.11 -10.83
N THR A 71 -5.35 -8.65 -9.62
CA THR A 71 -6.04 -7.99 -8.50
C THR A 71 -5.11 -7.94 -7.31
N SER A 72 -5.01 -6.76 -6.69
CA SER A 72 -4.17 -6.51 -5.52
C SER A 72 -4.80 -5.45 -4.61
N SER A 73 -4.02 -4.81 -3.74
CA SER A 73 -4.45 -3.71 -2.87
C SER A 73 -3.44 -2.57 -2.92
N LEU A 74 -3.86 -1.33 -2.59
CA LEU A 74 -2.90 -0.22 -2.53
C LEU A 74 -1.79 -0.49 -1.51
N GLU A 75 -2.07 -1.18 -0.40
CA GLU A 75 -1.06 -1.58 0.58
C GLU A 75 0.09 -2.37 -0.08
N THR A 76 -0.25 -3.30 -0.97
CA THR A 76 0.74 -4.10 -1.70
C THR A 76 1.45 -3.28 -2.76
N LEU A 77 0.70 -2.54 -3.58
CA LEU A 77 1.24 -1.80 -4.73
C LEU A 77 2.11 -0.61 -4.32
N THR A 78 1.88 -0.08 -3.12
CA THR A 78 2.64 1.05 -2.55
C THR A 78 3.64 0.63 -1.48
N ARG A 79 3.92 -0.68 -1.34
CA ARG A 79 4.82 -1.22 -0.32
C ARG A 79 6.20 -0.58 -0.32
N PHE A 80 6.71 -0.21 -1.49
CA PHE A 80 7.97 0.52 -1.65
C PHE A 80 7.68 1.90 -2.27
N PRO A 81 7.53 2.96 -1.45
CA PRO A 81 7.10 4.29 -1.91
C PRO A 81 7.97 4.90 -3.01
N GLU A 82 9.26 4.59 -3.03
CA GLU A 82 10.23 5.08 -4.01
C GLU A 82 10.09 4.41 -5.39
N SER A 83 9.38 3.28 -5.47
CA SER A 83 9.19 2.56 -6.73
C SER A 83 8.24 3.32 -7.68
N LYS A 84 8.47 3.15 -8.99
CA LYS A 84 7.59 3.70 -10.03
C LYS A 84 6.14 3.24 -9.86
N LEU A 85 5.95 1.95 -9.52
CA LEU A 85 4.62 1.37 -9.30
C LEU A 85 3.91 2.05 -8.13
N ALA A 86 4.59 2.24 -6.99
CA ALA A 86 4.00 2.93 -5.85
C ALA A 86 3.62 4.38 -6.20
N ARG A 87 4.46 5.07 -6.98
CA ARG A 87 4.18 6.43 -7.44
C ARG A 87 2.97 6.53 -8.37
N MET A 88 2.69 5.49 -9.18
CA MET A 88 1.44 5.41 -9.95
C MET A 88 0.23 5.28 -9.05
N PHE A 89 0.29 4.41 -8.04
CA PHE A 89 -0.85 4.09 -7.16
C PHE A 89 -1.01 5.01 -5.96
N ASN A 90 -0.03 5.87 -5.66
CA ASN A 90 -0.13 6.93 -4.65
C ASN A 90 -0.54 8.30 -5.25
N GLY A 91 -0.72 8.37 -6.57
CA GLY A 91 -1.16 9.57 -7.29
C GLY A 91 -0.04 10.52 -7.71
N SER A 92 1.24 10.18 -7.48
CA SER A 92 2.37 11.01 -7.90
C SER A 92 2.64 10.95 -9.41
N ILE A 93 2.28 9.84 -10.06
CA ILE A 93 2.40 9.64 -11.51
C ILE A 93 1.02 9.27 -12.06
N PRO A 94 0.54 9.93 -13.14
CA PRO A 94 -0.70 9.53 -13.79
C PRO A 94 -0.63 8.09 -14.31
N ILE A 95 -1.72 7.35 -14.17
CA ILE A 95 -1.88 5.99 -14.69
C ILE A 95 -3.13 5.93 -15.55
N VAL A 96 -3.06 5.17 -16.65
CA VAL A 96 -4.20 4.98 -17.55
C VAL A 96 -5.27 4.15 -16.84
N LEU A 97 -6.53 4.55 -16.97
CA LEU A 97 -7.70 3.80 -16.50
C LEU A 97 -8.55 3.43 -17.72
N ASP A 98 -8.80 2.14 -17.90
CA ASP A 98 -9.79 1.67 -18.88
C ASP A 98 -11.19 2.07 -18.36
N ALA A 99 -11.83 3.03 -19.03
CA ALA A 99 -13.11 3.57 -18.61
C ALA A 99 -14.26 2.54 -18.65
N LEU A 100 -14.14 1.50 -19.49
CA LEU A 100 -15.18 0.47 -19.61
C LEU A 100 -15.01 -0.60 -18.54
N LYS A 101 -13.78 -1.08 -18.34
CA LYS A 101 -13.48 -2.16 -17.37
C LYS A 101 -13.25 -1.65 -15.95
N GLN A 102 -12.98 -0.36 -15.77
CA GLN A 102 -12.53 0.24 -14.50
C GLN A 102 -11.25 -0.43 -13.96
N HIS A 103 -10.35 -0.84 -14.87
CA HIS A 103 -9.05 -1.42 -14.55
C HIS A 103 -7.94 -0.42 -14.88
N TYR A 104 -6.95 -0.31 -14.02
CA TYR A 104 -5.73 0.44 -14.33
C TYR A 104 -4.93 -0.30 -15.39
N PHE A 105 -4.37 0.40 -16.36
CA PHE A 105 -3.59 -0.21 -17.45
C PHE A 105 -2.10 0.08 -17.31
N ILE A 106 -1.29 -0.97 -17.46
CA ILE A 106 0.17 -0.92 -17.49
C ILE A 106 0.65 -1.63 -18.77
N ASP A 107 1.35 -0.89 -19.62
CA ASP A 107 1.93 -1.40 -20.85
C ASP A 107 3.28 -2.10 -20.59
N ARG A 108 3.23 -3.27 -19.95
CA ARG A 108 4.40 -4.09 -19.56
C ARG A 108 4.09 -5.59 -19.66
N ASP A 109 5.10 -6.43 -19.49
CA ASP A 109 4.92 -7.89 -19.54
C ASP A 109 4.10 -8.41 -18.35
N GLY A 110 2.88 -8.87 -18.66
CA GLY A 110 1.97 -9.40 -17.67
C GLY A 110 2.47 -10.67 -16.99
N LYS A 111 3.18 -11.57 -17.66
CA LYS A 111 3.63 -12.85 -17.07
C LYS A 111 4.69 -12.62 -16.01
N LEU A 112 5.65 -11.72 -16.30
CA LEU A 112 6.73 -11.38 -15.39
C LEU A 112 6.24 -10.52 -14.22
N PHE A 113 5.22 -9.68 -14.44
CA PHE A 113 4.60 -8.88 -13.37
C PHE A 113 4.10 -9.74 -12.20
N ARG A 114 3.73 -11.01 -12.43
CA ARG A 114 3.39 -11.96 -11.34
C ARG A 114 4.49 -12.05 -10.28
N TYR A 115 5.75 -12.10 -10.71
CA TYR A 115 6.88 -12.21 -9.78
C TYR A 115 7.11 -10.90 -9.01
N ILE A 116 6.98 -9.76 -9.70
CA ILE A 116 7.01 -8.43 -9.07
C ILE A 116 5.93 -8.35 -7.98
N LEU A 117 4.69 -8.71 -8.32
CA LEU A 117 3.57 -8.66 -7.39
C LEU A 117 3.75 -9.61 -6.19
N ASN A 118 4.29 -10.80 -6.42
CA ASN A 118 4.59 -11.75 -5.35
C ASN A 118 5.72 -11.26 -4.44
N TYR A 119 6.73 -10.59 -5.00
CA TYR A 119 7.76 -9.93 -4.22
C TYR A 119 7.18 -8.84 -3.32
N LEU A 120 6.27 -7.99 -3.84
CA LEU A 120 5.61 -6.96 -3.02
C LEU A 120 4.83 -7.55 -1.84
N ARG A 121 4.18 -8.70 -2.04
CA ARG A 121 3.39 -9.39 -0.99
C ARG A 121 4.27 -10.04 0.07
N THR A 122 5.30 -10.77 -0.35
CA THR A 122 6.05 -11.69 0.52
C THR A 122 7.46 -11.23 0.87
N GLN A 123 7.94 -10.17 0.22
CA GLN A 123 9.30 -9.63 0.35
C GLN A 123 10.39 -10.65 -0.04
N ARG A 124 10.00 -11.64 -0.85
CA ARG A 124 10.87 -12.73 -1.31
C ARG A 124 10.64 -12.98 -2.78
N LEU A 125 11.72 -13.07 -3.54
CA LEU A 125 11.67 -13.50 -4.94
C LEU A 125 11.69 -15.02 -4.98
N VAL A 126 10.57 -15.61 -5.41
CA VAL A 126 10.45 -17.07 -5.62
C VAL A 126 10.16 -17.30 -7.09
N VAL A 127 11.10 -17.94 -7.76
CA VAL A 127 11.02 -18.34 -9.17
C VAL A 127 11.23 -19.85 -9.27
N PRO A 128 10.74 -20.49 -10.36
CA PRO A 128 11.04 -21.90 -10.63
C PRO A 128 12.56 -22.17 -10.68
N THR A 129 12.96 -23.42 -10.45
CA THR A 129 14.37 -23.83 -10.50
C THR A 129 14.99 -23.57 -11.89
N GLU A 130 14.22 -23.79 -12.95
CA GLU A 130 14.62 -23.61 -14.35
C GLU A 130 14.10 -22.28 -14.92
N PHE A 131 14.25 -21.19 -14.15
CA PHE A 131 13.84 -19.86 -14.63
C PHE A 131 14.95 -19.26 -15.50
N ASP A 132 14.65 -18.97 -16.76
CA ASP A 132 15.60 -18.42 -17.75
C ASP A 132 15.29 -16.96 -18.13
N GLU A 133 14.16 -16.42 -17.67
CA GLU A 133 13.72 -15.05 -17.97
C GLU A 133 14.23 -14.00 -16.94
N PHE A 134 15.40 -14.23 -16.33
CA PHE A 134 15.93 -13.35 -15.28
C PHE A 134 16.21 -11.93 -15.77
N GLU A 135 16.73 -11.78 -16.98
CA GLU A 135 17.05 -10.47 -17.55
C GLU A 135 15.77 -9.68 -17.84
N GLN A 136 14.76 -10.32 -18.44
CA GLN A 136 13.48 -9.66 -18.65
C GLN A 136 12.83 -9.29 -17.31
N LEU A 137 12.89 -10.17 -16.30
CA LEU A 137 12.35 -9.88 -14.98
C LEU A 137 13.06 -8.69 -14.32
N TYR A 138 14.38 -8.55 -14.51
CA TYR A 138 15.14 -7.41 -14.02
C TYR A 138 14.69 -6.10 -14.68
N GLU A 139 14.46 -6.09 -15.99
CA GLU A 139 13.92 -4.92 -16.71
C GLU A 139 12.47 -4.56 -16.32
N GLU A 140 11.69 -5.51 -15.80
CA GLU A 140 10.38 -5.22 -15.19
C GLU A 140 10.48 -4.65 -13.77
N ALA A 141 11.55 -4.97 -13.04
CA ALA A 141 11.74 -4.55 -11.65
C ALA A 141 12.37 -3.15 -11.49
N ARG A 142 12.89 -2.58 -12.58
CA ARG A 142 13.63 -1.31 -12.60
C ARG A 142 12.71 -0.09 -12.59
#